data_AF-T0PYS7-F1
#
_entry.id   AF-T0PYS7-F1
#
_cell.length_a   1.000
_cell.length_b   1.000
_cell.length_c   1.000
_cell.angle_alpha   90.00
_cell.angle_beta   90.00
_cell.angle_gamma   90.00
#
_symmetry.space_group_name_H-M   'P 1'
#
loop_
_entity.id
_entity.type
_entity.pdbx_description
1 polymer ?
#
loop_
_entity_poly.entity_id
_entity_poly.type
_entity_poly.pdbx_seq_one_letter_code
_entity_poly.pdbx_strand_id
1 'polypeptide(L)'
;RPLTLNEISDLVGQFATVAKNAVEVAGFDGVEVHGANGYLIDQFLKDGSNTRDDAYGGSIENRTRFLREILTAVSDAIGADRVGVRFSPANGYNSMTDSDPN
;
A
#
# COMPACT_ATOMS: atom_id res chain seq x y z
N ARG A 1 -8.60 13.42 -5.98
CA ARG A 1 -7.41 14.13 -6.48
C ARG A 1 -6.19 13.23 -6.32
N PRO A 2 -5.19 13.28 -7.20
CA PRO A 2 -3.92 12.60 -6.96
C PRO A 2 -3.25 13.12 -5.69
N LEU A 3 -2.63 12.22 -4.93
CA LEU A 3 -1.78 12.60 -3.80
C LEU A 3 -0.49 13.26 -4.30
N THR A 4 0.00 14.25 -3.57
CA THR A 4 1.34 14.81 -3.77
C THR A 4 2.41 13.85 -3.21
N LEU A 5 3.67 14.02 -3.63
CA LEU A 5 4.78 13.21 -3.12
C LEU A 5 4.94 13.31 -1.59
N ASN A 6 4.73 14.52 -1.04
CA ASN A 6 4.79 14.74 0.40
C ASN A 6 3.67 13.99 1.12
N GLU A 7 2.44 14.04 0.61
CA GLU A 7 1.32 13.29 1.21
C GLU A 7 1.53 11.77 1.15
N ILE A 8 2.16 11.27 0.09
CA ILE A 8 2.53 9.85 0.00
C ILE A 8 3.54 9.49 1.11
N SER A 9 4.60 10.30 1.26
CA SER A 9 5.59 10.12 2.32
C SER A 9 4.97 10.20 3.73
N ASP A 10 4.07 11.15 3.95
CA ASP A 10 3.37 11.31 5.22
C ASP A 10 2.49 10.10 5.53
N LEU A 11 1.80 9.55 4.52
CA LEU A 11 0.99 8.34 4.68
C LEU A 11 1.85 7.13 5.05
N VAL A 12 3.01 6.94 4.41
CA VAL A 12 3.95 5.86 4.78
C VAL A 12 4.32 5.95 6.27
N GLY A 13 4.64 7.16 6.76
CA GLY A 13 4.93 7.39 8.18
C GLY A 13 3.73 7.12 9.10
N GLN A 14 2.52 7.44 8.64
CA GLN A 14 1.28 7.15 9.38
C GLN A 14 1.01 5.65 9.49
N PHE A 15 1.23 4.86 8.43
CA PHE A 15 1.09 3.40 8.49
C PHE A 15 2.02 2.79 9.54
N ALA A 16 3.29 3.19 9.57
CA ALA A 16 4.25 2.74 10.58
C ALA A 16 3.82 3.13 12.01
N THR A 17 3.37 4.36 12.19
CA THR A 17 2.89 4.86 13.50
C THR A 17 1.69 4.07 14.00
N VAL A 18 0.70 3.82 13.13
CA VAL A 18 -0.50 3.07 13.50
C VAL A 18 -0.17 1.61 13.78
N ALA A 19 0.73 0.99 13.01
CA ALA A 19 1.18 -0.38 13.26
C ALA A 19 1.88 -0.50 14.62
N LYS A 20 2.78 0.44 14.94
CA LYS A 20 3.44 0.50 16.25
C LYS A 20 2.42 0.62 17.39
N ASN A 21 1.45 1.53 17.25
CA ASN A 21 0.40 1.69 18.25
C ASN A 21 -0.45 0.42 18.41
N ALA A 22 -0.77 -0.27 17.32
CA ALA A 22 -1.52 -1.52 17.39
C ALA A 22 -0.77 -2.58 18.21
N VAL A 23 0.52 -2.76 17.96
CA VAL A 23 1.30 -3.79 18.66
C VAL A 23 1.66 -3.38 20.08
N GLU A 24 2.22 -2.19 20.28
CA GLU A 24 2.78 -1.78 21.58
C GLU A 24 1.74 -1.25 22.57
N VAL A 25 0.70 -0.55 22.09
CA VAL A 25 -0.29 0.11 22.95
C VAL A 25 -1.56 -0.75 23.09
N ALA A 26 -2.04 -1.31 21.98
CA ALA A 26 -3.28 -2.08 21.97
C ALA A 26 -3.07 -3.61 22.14
N GLY A 27 -1.82 -4.10 22.03
CA GLY A 27 -1.49 -5.51 22.28
C GLY A 27 -1.87 -6.48 21.16
N PHE A 28 -1.98 -6.01 19.91
CA PHE A 28 -2.15 -6.90 18.75
C PHE A 28 -0.87 -7.71 18.49
N ASP A 29 -1.03 -8.96 18.05
CA ASP A 29 0.11 -9.83 17.68
C ASP A 29 0.86 -9.34 16.42
N GLY A 30 0.17 -8.59 15.57
CA GLY A 30 0.71 -8.04 14.32
C GLY A 30 -0.34 -7.25 13.56
N VAL A 31 -0.02 -6.86 12.33
CA VAL A 31 -0.92 -6.10 11.45
C VAL A 31 -0.95 -6.69 10.04
N GLU A 32 -2.07 -6.50 9.35
CA GLU A 32 -2.19 -6.79 7.92
C GLU A 32 -2.30 -5.48 7.14
N VAL A 33 -1.40 -5.27 6.18
CA VAL A 33 -1.47 -4.15 5.23
C VAL A 33 -2.47 -4.49 4.14
N HIS A 34 -3.56 -3.72 4.05
CA HIS A 34 -4.63 -3.97 3.09
C HIS A 34 -4.33 -3.34 1.72
N GLY A 35 -3.76 -4.15 0.81
CA GLY A 35 -3.45 -3.81 -0.59
C GLY A 35 -4.43 -4.37 -1.62
N ALA A 36 -5.72 -4.42 -1.31
CA ALA A 36 -6.72 -5.15 -2.12
C ALA A 36 -8.03 -4.38 -2.25
N ASN A 37 -8.96 -4.91 -3.05
CA ASN A 37 -10.37 -4.47 -3.16
C ASN A 37 -10.56 -3.00 -3.54
N GLY A 38 -9.65 -2.42 -4.31
CA GLY A 38 -9.72 -1.03 -4.79
C GLY A 38 -9.60 0.06 -3.73
N TYR A 39 -9.09 -0.28 -2.55
CA TYR A 39 -8.62 0.73 -1.59
C TYR A 39 -7.32 1.37 -2.06
N LEU A 40 -6.87 2.39 -1.33
CA LEU A 40 -5.79 3.29 -1.73
C LEU A 40 -4.56 2.58 -2.30
N ILE A 41 -4.07 1.53 -1.64
CA ILE A 41 -2.89 0.79 -2.11
C ILE A 41 -3.19 0.08 -3.44
N ASP A 42 -4.35 -0.57 -3.58
CA ASP A 42 -4.76 -1.24 -4.83
C ASP A 42 -4.95 -0.23 -5.98
N GLN A 43 -5.37 1.00 -5.65
CA GLN A 43 -5.45 2.10 -6.63
C GLN A 43 -4.09 2.51 -7.19
N PHE A 44 -3.00 2.37 -6.43
CA PHE A 44 -1.63 2.58 -6.93
C PHE A 44 -1.15 1.39 -7.77
N LEU A 45 -1.53 0.17 -7.41
CA LEU A 45 -1.05 -1.05 -8.09
C LEU A 45 -1.58 -1.16 -9.52
N LYS A 46 -2.82 -0.72 -9.77
CA LYS A 46 -3.54 -0.92 -11.02
C LYS A 46 -3.52 0.33 -11.90
N ASP A 47 -3.19 0.17 -13.18
CA ASP A 47 -3.10 1.28 -14.13
C ASP A 47 -4.44 1.88 -14.57
N GLY A 48 -5.56 1.18 -14.36
CA GLY A 48 -6.90 1.73 -14.56
C GLY A 48 -7.21 2.94 -13.67
N SER A 49 -6.64 2.96 -12.47
CA SER A 49 -6.76 4.08 -11.52
C SER A 49 -5.49 4.91 -11.41
N ASN A 50 -4.31 4.29 -11.55
CA ASN A 50 -3.03 4.97 -11.45
C ASN A 50 -2.53 5.45 -12.82
N THR A 51 -2.91 6.67 -13.17
CA THR A 51 -2.46 7.35 -14.40
C THR A 51 -1.31 8.34 -14.14
N ARG A 52 -0.57 8.18 -13.04
CA ARG A 52 0.56 9.06 -12.70
C ARG A 52 1.73 8.86 -13.65
N ASP A 53 2.48 9.94 -13.88
CA ASP A 53 3.70 10.01 -14.68
C ASP A 53 4.97 10.25 -13.84
N ASP A 54 4.84 10.15 -12.51
CA ASP A 54 5.93 10.30 -11.56
C ASP A 54 6.46 8.95 -11.03
N ALA A 55 7.29 8.99 -9.99
CA ALA A 55 7.92 7.82 -9.39
C ALA A 55 6.94 6.77 -8.84
N TYR A 56 5.63 7.06 -8.79
CA TYR A 56 4.60 6.16 -8.29
C TYR A 56 3.62 5.67 -9.36
N GLY A 57 3.84 5.96 -10.64
CA GLY A 57 3.00 5.45 -11.75
C GLY A 57 3.79 5.05 -13.00
N GLY A 58 3.06 4.62 -14.02
CA GLY A 58 3.62 4.06 -15.25
C GLY A 58 4.03 2.60 -15.09
N SER A 59 5.31 2.34 -14.84
CA SER A 59 5.86 0.98 -14.77
C SER A 59 5.41 0.22 -13.51
N ILE A 60 5.47 -1.12 -13.56
CA ILE A 60 5.14 -2.00 -12.43
C ILE A 60 5.97 -1.64 -11.19
N GLU A 61 7.25 -1.35 -11.34
CA GLU A 61 8.16 -0.96 -10.26
C GLU A 61 7.69 0.33 -9.56
N ASN A 62 7.19 1.29 -10.33
CA ASN A 62 6.66 2.54 -9.78
C ASN A 62 5.27 2.33 -9.15
N ARG A 63 4.38 1.58 -9.79
CA ARG A 63 3.04 1.27 -9.25
C ARG A 63 3.11 0.52 -7.92
N THR A 64 4.10 -0.37 -7.77
CA THR A 64 4.35 -1.13 -6.54
C THR A 64 5.17 -0.37 -5.49
N ARG A 65 5.76 0.78 -5.83
CA ARG A 65 6.63 1.55 -4.93
C ARG A 65 5.95 1.92 -3.62
N PHE A 66 4.73 2.44 -3.70
CA PHE A 66 4.00 2.91 -2.51
C PHE A 66 3.78 1.78 -1.50
N LEU A 67 3.28 0.64 -1.98
CA LEU A 67 3.13 -0.57 -1.18
C LEU A 67 4.46 -1.03 -0.55
N ARG A 68 5.53 -1.07 -1.34
CA ARG A 68 6.85 -1.50 -0.86
C ARG A 68 7.36 -0.59 0.26
N GLU A 69 7.16 0.73 0.13
CA GLU A 69 7.56 1.70 1.15
C GLU A 69 6.74 1.54 2.44
N ILE A 70 5.42 1.32 2.34
CA ILE A 70 4.58 0.99 3.50
C ILE A 70 5.07 -0.29 4.19
N LEU A 71 5.27 -1.38 3.44
CA LEU A 71 5.72 -2.65 4.00
C LEU A 71 7.08 -2.53 4.68
N THR A 72 8.00 -1.76 4.09
CA THR A 72 9.31 -1.48 4.68
C THR A 72 9.15 -0.73 6.00
N ALA A 73 8.44 0.40 5.99
CA ALA A 73 8.28 1.24 7.18
C ALA A 73 7.53 0.53 8.32
N VAL A 74 6.52 -0.27 8.00
CA VAL A 74 5.77 -1.07 8.98
C VAL A 74 6.66 -2.20 9.54
N SER A 75 7.40 -2.90 8.67
CA SER A 75 8.31 -3.97 9.11
C SER A 75 9.43 -3.42 10.00
N ASP A 76 9.98 -2.25 9.68
CA ASP A 76 10.99 -1.58 10.50
C ASP A 76 10.42 -1.16 11.88
N ALA A 77 9.13 -0.84 11.94
CA ALA A 77 8.48 -0.38 13.17
C ALA A 77 8.12 -1.52 14.14
N ILE A 78 7.70 -2.69 13.64
CA ILE A 78 7.17 -3.77 14.50
C ILE A 78 7.80 -5.16 14.28
N GLY A 79 8.72 -5.30 13.33
CA GLY A 79 9.31 -6.58 12.93
C GLY A 79 8.52 -7.27 11.80
N ALA A 80 9.23 -7.76 10.77
CA ALA A 80 8.63 -8.37 9.59
C ALA A 80 7.83 -9.66 9.88
N ASP A 81 8.15 -10.37 10.96
CA ASP A 81 7.42 -11.55 11.45
C ASP A 81 6.00 -11.24 11.91
N ARG A 82 5.68 -9.95 12.12
CA ARG A 82 4.38 -9.46 12.57
C ARG A 82 3.60 -8.70 11.49
N VAL A 83 4.05 -8.78 10.24
CA VAL A 83 3.44 -8.05 9.12
C VAL A 83 2.90 -9.03 8.08
N GLY A 84 1.57 -9.00 7.91
CA GLY A 84 0.89 -9.62 6.79
C GLY A 84 0.56 -8.60 5.69
N VAL A 85 0.26 -9.10 4.49
CA VAL A 85 -0.23 -8.26 3.40
C VAL A 85 -1.33 -8.98 2.62
N ARG A 86 -2.38 -8.23 2.30
CA ARG A 86 -3.54 -8.74 1.57
C ARG A 86 -3.63 -8.13 0.18
N PHE A 87 -3.63 -8.97 -0.85
CA PHE A 87 -3.75 -8.58 -2.26
C PHE A 87 -4.92 -9.26 -2.96
N SER A 88 -5.40 -8.63 -4.04
CA SER A 88 -6.45 -9.19 -4.91
C SER A 88 -6.13 -8.89 -6.39
N PRO A 89 -5.21 -9.66 -7.01
CA PRO A 89 -4.62 -9.33 -8.31
C PRO A 89 -5.64 -9.17 -9.44
N ALA A 90 -6.51 -10.17 -9.62
CA ALA A 90 -7.52 -10.19 -10.68
C ALA A 90 -8.88 -9.61 -10.26
N ASN A 91 -8.98 -8.98 -9.08
CA ASN A 91 -10.27 -8.51 -8.57
C ASN A 91 -10.64 -7.15 -9.16
N GLY A 92 -11.78 -7.09 -9.86
CA GLY A 92 -12.33 -5.86 -10.44
C GLY A 92 -13.19 -5.01 -9.50
N TYR A 93 -13.30 -5.40 -8.23
CA TYR A 93 -14.10 -4.68 -7.23
C TYR A 93 -13.64 -3.21 -7.07
N ASN A 94 -14.57 -2.29 -6.79
CA ASN A 94 -14.33 -0.84 -6.75
C ASN A 94 -13.77 -0.25 -8.08
N SER A 95 -14.24 -0.77 -9.22
CA SER A 95 -13.87 -0.31 -10.57
C SER A 95 -12.37 -0.38 -10.85
N MET A 96 -11.70 -1.35 -10.23
CA MET A 96 -10.29 -1.59 -10.43
C MET A 96 -10.07 -2.40 -11.71
N THR A 97 -9.21 -1.90 -12.58
CA THR A 97 -8.84 -2.57 -13.83
C THR A 97 -7.33 -2.49 -14.01
N ASP A 98 -6.72 -3.57 -14.48
CA ASP A 98 -5.33 -3.59 -14.93
C ASP A 98 -5.31 -3.92 -16.43
N SER A 99 -4.46 -3.24 -17.20
CA SER A 99 -4.32 -3.46 -18.64
C SER A 99 -3.68 -4.81 -18.98
N ASP A 100 -2.91 -5.39 -18.05
CA ASP A 100 -2.28 -6.71 -18.20
C ASP A 100 -2.51 -7.57 -16.94
N PRO A 101 -3.71 -8.18 -16.79
CA PRO A 101 -4.11 -8.81 -15.54
C PRO A 101 -3.64 -10.27 -15.35
N ASN A 102 -2.83 -10.84 -16.25
CA ASN A 102 -2.48 -12.28 -16.26
C ASN A 102 -0.97 -12.55 -16.24
#